data_AF-A0A8X7BPJ9-F1
#
_entry.id   AF-A0A8X7BPJ9-F1
#
_cell.length_a   1.000
_cell.length_b   1.000
_cell.length_c   1.000
_cell.angle_alpha   90.00
_cell.angle_beta   90.00
_cell.angle_gamma   90.00
#
_symmetry.space_group_name_H-M   'P 1'
#
loop_
_entity.id
_entity.type
_entity.pdbx_description
1 polymer ?
#
loop_
_entity_poly.entity_id
_entity_poly.type
_entity_poly.pdbx_seq_one_letter_code
_entity_poly.pdbx_strand_id
1 'polypeptide(L)'
;MATRAFFLNPVIASSIIGIDEILSRKLHEGLTTMSCGHEIDVQKFKEFYLFIAELFAALCTWYCMPQSLHKVLILVGLFVNDSILPIRQMSEEGVEAPNQNLKYFHEHHSRKLNRQQSMEDMTYMLFGFFGSLHNKPKEN
;
A
#
# COMPACT_ATOMS: atom_id res chain seq x y z
N MET A 1 1.23 -6.40 7.40
CA MET A 1 0.99 -6.21 8.85
C MET A 1 2.19 -5.62 9.59
N ALA A 2 3.42 -6.09 9.37
CA ALA A 2 4.61 -5.59 10.07
C ALA A 2 4.86 -4.07 9.90
N THR A 3 4.67 -3.54 8.70
CA THR A 3 4.82 -2.10 8.42
C THR A 3 3.80 -1.22 9.14
N ARG A 4 2.53 -1.66 9.23
CA ARG A 4 1.50 -0.94 9.98
C ARG A 4 1.79 -0.93 11.49
N ALA A 5 2.27 -2.05 12.02
CA ALA A 5 2.67 -2.15 13.42
C ALA A 5 3.88 -1.26 13.75
N PHE A 6 4.83 -1.14 12.81
CA PHE A 6 6.01 -0.29 12.95
C PHE A 6 5.65 1.19 13.14
N PHE A 7 4.74 1.70 12.31
CA PHE A 7 4.35 3.11 12.37
C PHE A 7 3.32 3.46 13.46
N LEU A 8 2.75 2.45 14.14
CA LEU A 8 1.75 2.67 15.20
C LEU A 8 2.34 3.39 16.42
N ASN A 9 3.60 3.09 16.76
CA ASN A 9 4.31 3.65 17.92
C ASN A 9 5.69 4.17 17.51
N PRO A 10 5.78 5.38 16.92
CA PRO A 10 7.05 5.93 16.42
C PRO A 10 8.08 6.11 17.54
N VAL A 11 7.65 6.38 18.78
CA VAL A 11 8.53 6.52 19.95
C VAL A 11 9.25 5.19 20.27
N ILE A 12 8.50 4.09 20.31
CA ILE A 12 9.06 2.76 20.61
C ILE A 12 9.98 2.33 19.46
N ALA A 13 9.53 2.51 18.22
CA ALA A 13 10.33 2.21 17.03
C ALA A 13 11.65 3.00 17.00
N SER A 14 11.59 4.30 17.32
CA SER A 14 12.75 5.18 17.44
C SER A 14 13.72 4.70 18.53
N SER A 15 13.22 4.35 19.71
CA SER A 15 14.06 3.86 20.82
C SER A 15 14.78 2.54 20.51
N ILE A 16 14.17 1.67 19.69
CA ILE A 16 14.73 0.35 19.36
C ILE A 16 15.73 0.45 18.21
N ILE A 17 15.40 1.19 17.16
CA ILE A 17 16.21 1.24 15.92
C ILE A 17 17.24 2.38 15.97
N GLY A 18 17.04 3.39 16.82
CA GLY A 18 17.89 4.58 16.88
C GLY A 18 17.65 5.57 15.73
N ILE A 19 16.47 5.54 15.12
CA ILE A 19 16.04 6.50 14.08
C ILE A 19 15.32 7.67 14.74
N ASP A 20 15.45 8.87 14.19
CA ASP A 20 14.74 10.05 14.66
C ASP A 20 13.20 9.88 14.64
N GLU A 21 12.55 10.24 15.75
CA GLU A 21 11.10 10.11 15.92
C GLU A 21 10.34 11.00 14.92
N ILE A 22 10.85 12.22 14.67
CA ILE A 22 10.17 13.20 13.82
C ILE A 22 10.14 12.69 12.38
N LEU A 23 11.27 12.16 11.89
CA LEU A 23 11.33 11.53 10.57
C LEU A 23 10.32 10.39 10.44
N SER A 24 10.29 9.48 11.43
CA SER A 24 9.36 8.33 11.43
C SER A 24 7.90 8.77 11.42
N ARG A 25 7.54 9.75 12.25
CA ARG A 25 6.18 10.28 12.34
C ARG A 25 5.75 10.98 11.04
N LYS A 26 6.61 11.80 10.45
CA LYS A 26 6.31 12.50 9.18
C LYS A 26 6.17 11.54 8.01
N LEU A 27 7.00 10.50 7.94
CA LEU A 27 6.82 9.43 6.98
C LEU A 27 5.47 8.71 7.16
N HIS A 28 5.07 8.45 8.41
CA HIS A 28 3.77 7.84 8.68
C HIS A 28 2.60 8.73 8.24
N GLU A 29 2.62 10.02 8.55
CA GLU A 29 1.62 10.99 8.12
C GLU A 29 1.48 11.03 6.59
N GLY A 30 2.61 11.08 5.87
CA GLY A 30 2.63 11.06 4.41
C GLY A 30 2.04 9.78 3.82
N LEU A 31 2.52 8.62 4.26
CA LEU A 31 2.05 7.32 3.78
C LEU A 31 0.56 7.09 4.08
N THR A 32 0.09 7.58 5.23
CA THR A 32 -1.34 7.52 5.60
C THR A 32 -2.17 8.39 4.68
N THR A 33 -1.67 9.57 4.33
CA THR A 33 -2.32 10.47 3.38
C THR A 33 -2.40 9.85 1.98
N MET A 34 -1.33 9.20 1.49
CA MET A 34 -1.39 8.42 0.23
C MET A 34 -2.45 7.30 0.30
N SER A 35 -2.64 6.73 1.47
CA SER A 35 -3.56 5.61 1.73
C SER A 35 -4.96 6.05 2.15
N CYS A 36 -5.31 7.34 2.07
CA CYS A 36 -6.63 7.81 2.52
C CYS A 36 -7.75 7.48 1.51
N GLY A 37 -7.42 7.29 0.23
CA GLY A 37 -8.39 7.03 -0.83
C GLY A 37 -9.22 8.24 -1.27
N HIS A 38 -8.80 9.45 -0.87
CA HIS A 38 -9.42 10.72 -1.26
C HIS A 38 -8.46 11.51 -2.15
N GLU A 39 -8.98 12.56 -2.81
CA GLU A 39 -8.16 13.50 -3.55
C GLU A 39 -7.22 14.27 -2.63
N ILE A 40 -5.99 14.52 -3.10
CA ILE A 40 -4.93 15.16 -2.32
C ILE A 40 -4.54 16.45 -3.02
N ASP A 41 -4.39 17.53 -2.25
CA ASP A 41 -3.85 18.81 -2.75
C ASP A 41 -2.37 18.63 -3.13
N VAL A 42 -2.11 18.60 -4.44
CA VAL A 42 -0.80 18.27 -5.02
C VAL A 42 0.30 19.21 -4.52
N GLN A 43 0.00 20.50 -4.38
CA GLN A 43 1.02 21.50 -4.04
C GLN A 43 1.50 21.32 -2.59
N LYS A 44 0.55 21.23 -1.64
CA LYS A 44 0.87 20.99 -0.23
C LYS A 44 1.56 19.66 -0.03
N PHE A 45 1.17 18.64 -0.79
CA PHE A 45 1.77 17.32 -0.72
C PHE A 45 3.22 17.32 -1.18
N LYS A 46 3.51 18.00 -2.29
CA LYS A 46 4.86 18.16 -2.80
C LYS A 46 5.77 18.88 -1.80
N GLU A 47 5.31 19.98 -1.22
CA GLU A 47 6.07 20.72 -0.19
C GLU A 47 6.34 19.86 1.05
N PHE A 48 5.34 19.11 1.50
CA PHE A 48 5.48 18.19 2.63
C PHE A 48 6.52 17.10 2.40
N TYR A 49 6.54 16.49 1.21
CA TYR A 49 7.49 15.44 0.88
C TYR A 49 8.91 15.93 0.60
N LEU A 50 9.05 17.15 0.06
CA LEU A 50 10.36 17.81 -0.07
C LEU A 50 10.97 18.09 1.30
N PHE A 51 10.18 18.57 2.26
CA PHE A 51 10.63 18.75 3.64
C PHE A 51 11.14 17.43 4.26
N ILE A 52 10.45 16.31 4.02
CA ILE A 52 10.90 15.00 4.49
C ILE A 52 12.21 14.57 3.79
N ALA A 53 12.38 14.87 2.51
CA ALA A 53 13.60 14.55 1.77
C ALA A 53 14.81 15.31 2.32
N GLU A 54 14.65 16.58 2.64
CA GLU A 54 15.68 17.41 3.28
C GLU A 54 16.01 16.88 4.68
N LEU A 55 14.99 16.54 5.48
CA LEU A 55 15.17 15.95 6.81
C LEU A 55 15.94 14.61 6.73
N PHE A 56 15.59 13.76 5.76
CA PHE A 56 16.28 12.49 5.53
C PHE A 56 17.74 12.70 5.13
N ALA A 57 18.01 13.62 4.20
CA ALA A 57 19.37 13.92 3.75
C ALA A 57 20.25 14.47 4.88
N ALA A 58 19.67 15.26 5.80
CA ALA A 58 20.38 15.79 6.96
C ALA A 58 20.69 14.71 8.01
N LEU A 59 19.75 13.81 8.29
CA LEU A 59 19.89 12.77 9.32
C LEU A 59 20.70 11.57 8.86
N CYS A 60 20.52 11.15 7.61
CA CYS A 60 21.05 9.91 7.07
C CYS A 60 22.17 10.17 6.04
N THR A 61 23.22 10.89 6.43
CA THR A 61 24.35 11.20 5.53
C THR A 61 25.13 9.96 5.06
N TRP A 62 25.09 8.89 5.84
CA TRP A 62 25.79 7.62 5.58
C TRP A 62 25.02 6.66 4.66
N TYR A 63 23.73 6.92 4.41
CA TYR A 63 22.86 6.01 3.66
C TYR A 63 22.26 6.68 2.44
N CYS A 64 22.53 6.12 1.26
CA CYS A 64 21.89 6.58 0.04
C CYS A 64 20.39 6.28 0.06
N MET A 65 19.58 7.26 -0.35
CA MET A 65 18.13 7.13 -0.38
C MET A 65 17.70 5.94 -1.25
N PRO A 66 16.92 4.98 -0.73
CA PRO A 66 16.43 3.86 -1.52
C PRO A 66 15.60 4.34 -2.71
N GLN A 67 15.65 3.63 -3.83
CA GLN A 67 14.93 4.03 -5.04
C GLN A 67 13.41 4.17 -4.81
N SER A 68 12.81 3.30 -3.99
CA SER A 68 11.40 3.39 -3.61
C SER A 68 11.11 4.67 -2.83
N LEU A 69 11.94 4.99 -1.83
CA LEU A 69 11.80 6.20 -1.03
C LEU A 69 11.98 7.45 -1.88
N HIS A 70 13.01 7.50 -2.73
CA HIS A 70 13.24 8.61 -3.65
C HIS A 70 12.06 8.85 -4.59
N LYS A 71 11.49 7.78 -5.18
CA LYS A 71 10.29 7.90 -6.02
C LYS A 71 9.11 8.49 -5.24
N VAL A 72 8.92 8.08 -3.99
CA VAL A 72 7.85 8.59 -3.13
C VAL A 72 8.11 10.03 -2.67
N LEU A 73 9.33 10.42 -2.32
CA LEU A 73 9.57 11.78 -1.82
C LEU A 73 9.66 12.81 -2.96
N ILE A 74 10.23 12.44 -4.11
CA ILE A 74 10.54 13.41 -5.18
C ILE A 74 9.52 13.39 -6.32
N LEU A 75 9.05 12.21 -6.73
CA LEU A 75 8.20 12.07 -7.92
C LEU A 75 6.69 12.03 -7.60
N VAL A 76 6.30 11.98 -6.32
CA VAL A 76 4.89 11.79 -5.94
C VAL A 76 3.97 12.91 -6.42
N GLY A 77 4.44 14.15 -6.49
CA GLY A 77 3.63 15.26 -7.00
C GLY A 77 3.22 15.06 -8.47
N LEU A 78 4.08 14.43 -9.28
CA LEU A 78 3.76 14.09 -10.67
C LEU A 78 2.74 12.95 -10.72
N PHE A 79 2.94 11.91 -9.89
CA PHE A 79 2.00 10.79 -9.84
C PHE A 79 0.60 11.19 -9.40
N VAL A 80 0.46 12.06 -8.39
CA VAL A 80 -0.85 12.54 -7.92
C VAL A 80 -1.52 13.39 -9.00
N ASN A 81 -0.75 14.20 -9.74
CA ASN A 81 -1.29 15.06 -10.77
C ASN A 81 -1.75 14.28 -12.02
N ASP A 82 -1.00 13.24 -12.40
CA ASP A 82 -1.30 12.42 -13.58
C ASP A 82 -2.33 11.30 -13.27
N SER A 83 -2.61 11.03 -12.00
CA SER A 83 -3.54 9.98 -11.57
C SER A 83 -5.00 10.35 -11.83
N ILE A 84 -5.73 9.47 -12.50
CA ILE A 84 -7.18 9.62 -12.77
C ILE A 84 -8.02 9.35 -11.50
N LEU A 85 -7.52 8.49 -10.62
CA LEU A 85 -8.19 8.07 -9.38
C LEU A 85 -7.27 8.34 -8.17
N PRO A 86 -7.81 8.46 -6.95
CA PRO A 86 -7.02 8.48 -5.74
C PRO A 86 -6.03 7.31 -5.68
N ILE A 87 -4.79 7.57 -5.29
CA ILE A 87 -3.67 6.60 -5.34
C ILE A 87 -4.05 5.24 -4.74
N ARG A 88 -4.73 5.22 -3.58
CA ARG A 88 -5.13 3.97 -2.93
C ARG A 88 -6.02 3.08 -3.80
N GLN A 89 -6.87 3.65 -4.65
CA GLN A 89 -7.73 2.87 -5.53
C GLN A 89 -6.95 2.20 -6.66
N MET A 90 -5.77 2.72 -7.01
CA MET A 90 -4.84 2.13 -7.97
C MET A 90 -3.80 1.21 -7.30
N SER A 91 -3.95 0.93 -6.00
CA SER A 91 -3.02 0.08 -5.26
C SER A 91 -3.11 -1.39 -5.69
N GLU A 92 -1.96 -2.03 -5.76
CA GLU A 92 -1.82 -3.48 -5.99
C GLU A 92 -2.45 -4.31 -4.86
N GLU A 93 -2.61 -3.74 -3.65
CA GLU A 93 -3.24 -4.42 -2.50
C GLU A 93 -4.62 -5.00 -2.85
N GLY A 94 -5.38 -4.34 -3.73
CA GLY A 94 -6.69 -4.83 -4.17
C GLY A 94 -6.62 -6.11 -5.02
N VAL A 95 -5.56 -6.25 -5.81
CA VAL A 95 -5.30 -7.43 -6.66
C VAL A 95 -4.66 -8.55 -5.86
N GLU A 96 -3.86 -8.23 -4.84
CA GLU A 96 -3.22 -9.22 -3.97
C GLU A 96 -4.16 -9.82 -2.91
N ALA A 97 -5.12 -9.05 -2.40
CA ALA A 97 -6.08 -9.52 -1.40
C ALA A 97 -6.76 -10.87 -1.74
N PRO A 98 -7.26 -11.11 -2.97
CA PRO A 98 -7.87 -12.40 -3.34
C PRO A 98 -6.89 -13.57 -3.44
N ASN A 99 -5.56 -13.36 -3.39
CA ASN A 99 -4.59 -14.46 -3.50
C ASN A 99 -4.75 -15.51 -2.39
N GLN A 100 -5.18 -15.10 -1.20
CA GLN A 100 -5.51 -16.04 -0.13
C GLN A 100 -6.73 -16.90 -0.49
N ASN A 101 -7.77 -16.29 -1.05
CA ASN A 101 -8.97 -17.00 -1.51
C ASN A 101 -8.64 -17.93 -2.67
N LEU A 102 -7.72 -17.54 -3.56
CA LEU A 102 -7.27 -18.40 -4.64
C LEU A 102 -6.63 -19.70 -4.10
N LYS A 103 -5.75 -19.60 -3.10
CA LYS A 103 -5.19 -20.81 -2.45
C LYS A 103 -6.28 -21.68 -1.85
N TYR A 104 -7.25 -21.07 -1.16
CA TYR A 104 -8.38 -21.77 -0.57
C TYR A 104 -9.25 -22.50 -1.61
N PHE A 105 -9.62 -21.81 -2.70
CA PHE A 105 -10.40 -22.39 -3.80
C PHE A 105 -9.65 -23.54 -4.47
N HIS A 106 -8.34 -23.42 -4.62
CA HIS A 106 -7.52 -24.45 -5.24
C HIS A 106 -7.54 -25.73 -4.40
N GLU A 107 -7.43 -25.59 -3.08
CA GLU A 107 -7.39 -26.71 -2.15
C GLU A 107 -8.72 -27.45 -2.01
N HIS A 108 -9.83 -26.71 -1.91
CA HIS A 108 -11.13 -27.24 -1.46
C HIS A 108 -12.21 -27.30 -2.54
N HIS A 109 -12.10 -26.50 -3.61
CA HIS A 109 -13.16 -26.34 -4.60
C HIS A 109 -12.75 -26.75 -6.02
N SER A 110 -11.46 -26.76 -6.35
CA SER A 110 -11.00 -27.14 -7.69
C SER A 110 -10.93 -28.65 -7.89
N ARG A 111 -11.30 -29.12 -9.09
CA ARG A 111 -11.09 -30.51 -9.50
C ARG A 111 -9.60 -30.77 -9.71
N LYS A 112 -9.06 -31.82 -9.07
CA LYS A 112 -7.64 -32.20 -9.15
C LYS A 112 -7.35 -33.29 -10.18
N LEU A 113 -8.18 -33.38 -11.23
CA LEU A 113 -8.07 -34.38 -12.30
C LEU A 113 -7.04 -33.95 -13.36
N ASN A 114 -7.05 -32.67 -13.73
CA ASN A 114 -6.14 -32.07 -14.71
C ASN A 114 -5.89 -30.60 -14.34
N ARG A 115 -4.71 -30.07 -14.64
CA ARG A 115 -4.34 -28.66 -14.41
C ARG A 115 -5.30 -27.71 -15.12
N GLN A 116 -5.70 -28.00 -16.35
CA GLN A 116 -6.62 -27.13 -17.10
C GLN A 116 -7.98 -27.04 -16.40
N GLN A 117 -8.54 -28.17 -15.98
CA GLN A 117 -9.82 -28.22 -15.28
C GLN A 117 -9.75 -27.54 -13.91
N SER A 118 -8.63 -27.71 -13.19
CA SER A 118 -8.39 -27.01 -11.93
C SER A 118 -8.36 -25.49 -12.14
N MET A 119 -7.65 -24.99 -13.17
CA MET A 119 -7.60 -23.57 -13.49
C MET A 119 -8.94 -23.00 -13.96
N GLU A 120 -9.74 -23.77 -14.71
CA GLU A 120 -11.11 -23.38 -15.10
C GLU A 120 -11.99 -23.18 -13.86
N ASP A 121 -12.02 -24.15 -12.93
CA ASP A 121 -12.81 -24.05 -11.69
C ASP A 121 -12.40 -22.85 -10.85
N MET A 122 -11.09 -22.65 -10.69
CA MET A 122 -10.49 -21.52 -10.00
C MET A 122 -10.97 -20.18 -10.58
N THR A 123 -11.00 -20.09 -11.91
CA THR A 123 -11.38 -18.87 -12.64
C THR A 123 -12.87 -18.58 -12.45
N TYR A 124 -13.74 -19.59 -12.59
CA TYR A 124 -15.18 -19.44 -12.36
C TYR A 124 -15.50 -19.03 -10.91
N MET A 125 -14.84 -19.66 -9.93
CA MET A 125 -15.02 -19.33 -8.51
C MET A 125 -14.58 -17.91 -8.19
N LEU A 126 -13.44 -17.48 -8.76
CA LEU A 126 -12.95 -16.12 -8.57
C LEU A 126 -13.93 -15.09 -9.15
N PHE A 127 -14.43 -15.30 -10.37
CA PHE A 127 -15.42 -14.40 -10.98
C PHE A 127 -16.73 -14.36 -10.18
N GLY A 128 -17.22 -15.51 -9.72
CA GLY A 128 -18.40 -15.57 -8.85
C GLY A 128 -18.20 -14.85 -7.52
N PHE A 129 -17.02 -14.98 -6.92
CA PHE A 129 -16.67 -14.28 -5.68
C PHE A 129 -16.68 -12.76 -5.85
N PHE A 130 -16.10 -12.23 -6.92
CA PHE A 130 -16.13 -10.80 -7.21
C PHE A 130 -17.55 -10.28 -7.45
N GLY A 131 -18.41 -11.06 -8.13
CA GLY A 131 -19.83 -10.71 -8.29
C GLY A 131 -20.60 -10.66 -6.96
N SER A 132 -20.27 -11.55 -6.01
CA SER A 132 -20.89 -11.59 -4.67
C SER A 132 -20.47 -10.42 -3.77
N LEU A 133 -19.23 -9.92 -3.90
CA LEU A 133 -18.76 -8.76 -3.14
C LEU A 133 -19.57 -7.49 -3.40
N HIS A 134 -20.18 -7.35 -4.59
CA HIS A 134 -21.08 -6.25 -4.93
C HIS A 134 -22.43 -6.29 -4.16
N ASN A 135 -22.82 -7.46 -3.68
CA ASN A 135 -24.11 -7.70 -3.03
C ASN A 135 -24.04 -7.73 -1.49
N LYS A 136 -22.86 -7.50 -0.90
CA LYS A 136 -22.77 -7.38 0.55
C LYS A 136 -23.47 -6.11 1.02
N PRO A 137 -24.38 -6.19 2.02
CA PRO A 137 -24.94 -4.99 2.62
C PRO A 137 -23.80 -4.15 3.17
N LYS A 138 -23.81 -2.84 2.87
CA LYS A 138 -22.90 -1.89 3.50
C LYS A 138 -23.23 -1.92 5.00
N GLU A 139 -22.30 -2.40 5.82
CA GLU A 139 -22.41 -2.26 7.26
C GLU A 139 -22.51 -0.76 7.57
N ASN A 140 -23.63 -0.35 8.16
CA ASN A 140 -23.90 1.02 8.62
C ASN A 140 -23.09 1.34 9.87
#